data_AF-A0ABD1BVA3-F1
#
_entry.id   AF-A0ABD1BVA3-F1
#
_cell.length_a   1.000
_cell.length_b   1.000
_cell.length_c   1.000
_cell.angle_alpha   90.00
_cell.angle_beta   90.00
_cell.angle_gamma   90.00
#
_symmetry.space_group_name_H-M   'P 1'
#
loop_
_entity.id
_entity.type
_entity.pdbx_description
1 polymer ?
#
loop_
_entity_poly.entity_id
_entity_poly.type
_entity_poly.pdbx_seq_one_letter_code
_entity_poly.pdbx_strand_id
1 'polypeptide(L)'
;MSQDSNLLEMTQTLEAQGQKDSPSHYKWDDGSDQDDVAKIYVRCSDGGITYIRFDYIKGGQPKYIKYPLHGSTDLGLLQTFEINHKIGERLESIVGYYEPKSNVIQGLQFKTNMRISELIGYERYITLTTTKFSLAVEKKKIIGFHGASTLYLNSLGAHFTWIAPTRMEAKGGEGGKEWNDGDDHEDIKKIYVRGVCDGIQYIKFDYVKDGQLIHG
;
A
#
# COMPACT_ATOMS: atom_id res chain seq x y z
N MET A 1 -17.83 9.54 -31.46
CA MET A 1 -18.26 9.34 -30.06
C MET A 1 -18.31 7.84 -29.82
N SER A 2 -17.32 7.30 -29.11
CA SER A 2 -17.33 5.94 -28.60
C SER A 2 -16.83 6.06 -27.17
N GLN A 3 -17.77 6.13 -26.24
CA GLN A 3 -17.52 5.84 -24.84
C GLN A 3 -17.43 4.33 -24.67
N ASP A 4 -16.60 3.95 -23.69
CA ASP A 4 -16.60 2.70 -22.94
C ASP A 4 -16.09 1.42 -23.62
N SER A 5 -14.83 1.10 -23.33
CA SER A 5 -14.46 -0.23 -22.79
C SER A 5 -12.99 -0.25 -22.34
N ASN A 6 -12.74 -0.01 -21.04
CA ASN A 6 -11.70 -0.61 -20.18
C ASN A 6 -11.43 0.19 -18.88
N LEU A 7 -12.48 0.67 -18.20
CA LEU A 7 -12.45 0.85 -16.75
C LEU A 7 -12.64 -0.52 -16.07
N LEU A 8 -11.79 -1.49 -16.42
CA LEU A 8 -11.74 -2.80 -15.76
C LEU A 8 -10.91 -2.62 -14.48
N GLU A 9 -11.60 -2.62 -13.33
CA GLU A 9 -11.06 -2.66 -11.96
C GLU A 9 -9.66 -2.04 -11.79
N MET A 10 -9.60 -0.72 -11.56
CA MET A 10 -8.37 -0.07 -11.07
C MET A 10 -7.88 -0.68 -9.74
N THR A 11 -8.79 -1.30 -9.00
CA THR A 11 -8.54 -1.86 -7.68
C THR A 11 -8.52 -3.38 -7.71
N GLN A 12 -7.50 -3.97 -7.08
CA GLN A 12 -7.37 -5.42 -6.89
C GLN A 12 -7.49 -5.75 -5.41
N THR A 13 -8.30 -6.74 -5.07
CA THR A 13 -8.45 -7.22 -3.68
C THR A 13 -7.68 -8.52 -3.50
N LEU A 14 -6.88 -8.60 -2.44
CA LEU A 14 -6.35 -9.88 -1.96
C LEU A 14 -7.21 -10.39 -0.80
N GLU A 15 -7.54 -11.68 -0.86
CA GLU A 15 -8.31 -12.38 0.17
C GLU A 15 -7.62 -12.33 1.54
N ALA A 16 -8.45 -12.24 2.59
CA ALA A 16 -7.96 -12.12 3.95
C ALA A 16 -7.19 -13.39 4.38
N GLN A 17 -6.03 -13.18 4.99
CA GLN A 17 -5.17 -14.23 5.53
C GLN A 17 -5.42 -14.40 7.03
N GLY A 18 -5.39 -15.64 7.52
CA GLY A 18 -5.84 -16.02 8.86
C GLY A 18 -7.11 -16.87 8.79
N GLN A 19 -8.11 -16.58 9.62
CA GLN A 19 -9.40 -17.28 9.57
C GLN A 19 -10.16 -17.00 8.26
N LYS A 20 -10.50 -18.05 7.51
CA LYS A 20 -11.20 -17.93 6.22
C LYS A 20 -12.74 -17.88 6.37
N ASP A 21 -13.29 -18.66 7.28
CA ASP A 21 -14.74 -18.88 7.40
C ASP A 21 -15.35 -18.17 8.61
N SER A 22 -14.94 -16.91 8.84
CA SER A 22 -15.52 -16.10 9.92
C SER A 22 -17.01 -15.81 9.64
N PRO A 23 -17.89 -15.85 10.67
CA PRO A 23 -19.26 -15.35 10.54
C PRO A 23 -19.32 -13.91 10.01
N SER A 24 -20.35 -13.58 9.23
CA SER A 24 -20.45 -12.27 8.56
C SER A 24 -20.44 -11.08 9.51
N HIS A 25 -21.00 -11.21 10.72
CA HIS A 25 -21.03 -10.14 11.72
C HIS A 25 -19.67 -9.85 12.38
N TYR A 26 -18.65 -10.69 12.15
CA TYR A 26 -17.27 -10.41 12.53
C TYR A 26 -16.42 -9.88 11.38
N LYS A 27 -16.93 -9.98 10.15
CA LYS A 27 -16.24 -9.46 8.96
C LYS A 27 -16.42 -7.95 8.85
N TRP A 28 -15.40 -7.30 8.31
CA TRP A 28 -15.40 -5.87 8.07
C TRP A 28 -14.61 -5.57 6.80
N ASP A 29 -14.95 -4.46 6.15
CA ASP A 29 -14.33 -3.96 4.93
C ASP A 29 -14.43 -2.43 4.95
N ASP A 30 -13.28 -1.75 4.90
CA ASP A 30 -13.18 -0.29 4.89
C ASP A 30 -13.39 0.32 3.49
N GLY A 31 -13.53 -0.54 2.48
CA GLY A 31 -13.70 -0.19 1.08
C GLY A 31 -12.38 0.03 0.33
N SER A 32 -12.49 0.08 -0.99
CA SER A 32 -11.38 0.30 -1.92
C SER A 32 -11.46 1.67 -2.63
N ASP A 33 -12.20 2.62 -2.07
CA ASP A 33 -12.48 3.94 -2.67
C ASP A 33 -11.60 5.07 -2.10
N GLN A 34 -10.56 4.71 -1.34
CA GLN A 34 -9.60 5.64 -0.76
C GLN A 34 -8.39 5.82 -1.70
N ASP A 35 -7.70 6.95 -1.57
CA ASP A 35 -6.53 7.27 -2.39
C ASP A 35 -5.25 6.61 -1.85
N ASP A 36 -5.11 6.54 -0.52
CA ASP A 36 -3.94 5.98 0.17
C ASP A 36 -4.22 5.73 1.67
N VAL A 37 -3.29 5.08 2.36
CA VAL A 37 -3.29 4.90 3.82
C VAL A 37 -2.46 6.03 4.45
N ALA A 38 -3.04 6.75 5.41
CA ALA A 38 -2.37 7.84 6.12
C ALA A 38 -1.66 7.35 7.38
N LYS A 39 -2.36 6.56 8.20
CA LYS A 39 -1.86 6.13 9.50
C LYS A 39 -2.50 4.82 9.93
N ILE A 40 -1.70 3.96 10.54
CA ILE A 40 -2.10 2.65 11.03
C ILE A 40 -2.00 2.67 12.54
N TYR A 41 -3.01 2.14 13.21
CA TYR A 41 -3.09 1.98 14.64
C TYR A 41 -3.24 0.50 14.94
N VAL A 42 -2.34 -0.06 15.73
CA VAL A 42 -2.36 -1.48 16.09
C VAL A 42 -2.25 -1.58 17.60
N ARG A 43 -3.12 -2.36 18.23
CA ARG A 43 -3.00 -2.70 19.64
C ARG A 43 -2.74 -4.18 19.78
N CYS A 44 -1.79 -4.53 20.64
CA CYS A 44 -1.44 -5.92 20.92
C CYS A 44 -1.45 -6.19 22.42
N SER A 45 -2.02 -7.34 22.82
CA SER A 45 -1.93 -7.91 24.17
C SER A 45 -1.15 -9.22 24.13
N ASP A 46 -1.00 -9.84 25.29
CA ASP A 46 -0.44 -11.19 25.46
C ASP A 46 -1.11 -12.30 24.63
N GLY A 47 -2.30 -12.09 24.07
CA GLY A 47 -3.00 -13.06 23.21
C GLY A 47 -2.80 -12.85 21.70
N GLY A 48 -2.23 -11.70 21.31
CA GLY A 48 -2.07 -11.30 19.91
C GLY A 48 -2.58 -9.88 19.66
N ILE A 49 -2.85 -9.56 18.39
CA ILE A 49 -3.39 -8.26 18.00
C ILE A 49 -4.85 -8.19 18.40
N THR A 50 -5.19 -7.26 19.28
CA THR A 50 -6.54 -7.04 19.80
C THR A 50 -7.30 -6.03 18.96
N TYR A 51 -6.59 -5.09 18.33
CA TYR A 51 -7.22 -4.01 17.58
C TYR A 51 -6.37 -3.52 16.42
N ILE A 52 -7.05 -3.17 15.33
CA ILE A 52 -6.47 -2.45 14.20
C ILE A 52 -7.43 -1.37 13.68
N ARG A 53 -6.86 -0.24 13.24
CA ARG A 53 -7.58 0.84 12.57
C ARG A 53 -6.65 1.54 11.58
N PHE A 54 -7.26 2.11 10.56
CA PHE A 54 -6.59 2.88 9.52
C PHE A 54 -7.23 4.26 9.39
N ASP A 55 -6.40 5.28 9.30
CA ASP A 55 -6.79 6.55 8.70
C ASP A 55 -6.34 6.54 7.24
N TYR A 56 -7.17 7.09 6.36
CA TYR A 56 -6.95 7.08 4.92
C TYR A 56 -6.79 8.50 4.37
N ILE A 57 -6.25 8.61 3.16
CA ILE A 57 -6.30 9.81 2.33
C ILE A 57 -7.46 9.64 1.34
N LYS A 58 -8.31 10.66 1.22
CA LYS A 58 -9.36 10.71 0.19
C LYS A 58 -9.54 12.13 -0.32
N GLY A 59 -9.52 12.31 -1.64
CA GLY A 59 -9.47 13.63 -2.27
C GLY A 59 -8.21 14.41 -1.89
N GLY A 60 -7.09 13.71 -1.64
CA GLY A 60 -5.83 14.32 -1.19
C GLY A 60 -5.84 14.87 0.26
N GLN A 61 -6.91 14.64 1.03
CA GLN A 61 -7.04 15.08 2.42
C GLN A 61 -7.09 13.88 3.37
N PRO A 62 -6.54 13.98 4.60
CA PRO A 62 -6.73 12.96 5.63
C PRO A 62 -8.21 12.82 5.99
N LYS A 63 -8.76 11.64 5.74
CA LYS A 63 -10.08 11.23 6.19
C LYS A 63 -9.90 10.46 7.50
N TYR A 64 -10.09 11.17 8.60
CA TYR A 64 -10.15 10.55 9.92
C TYR A 64 -11.45 9.76 10.06
N ILE A 65 -11.34 8.45 9.90
CA ILE A 65 -12.47 7.56 10.10
C ILE A 65 -12.55 7.28 11.60
N LYS A 66 -13.52 7.91 12.28
CA LYS A 66 -13.75 7.69 13.73
C LYS A 66 -14.25 6.26 14.01
N TYR A 67 -14.90 5.61 13.03
CA TYR A 67 -15.41 4.23 13.04
C TYR A 67 -15.46 3.70 11.59
N PRO A 68 -15.01 2.47 11.29
CA PRO A 68 -15.11 1.31 12.17
C PRO A 68 -13.81 0.99 12.91
N LEU A 69 -13.98 0.56 14.16
CA LEU A 69 -12.92 0.02 14.99
C LEU A 69 -12.95 -1.50 14.81
N HIS A 70 -11.82 -2.10 14.46
CA HIS A 70 -11.76 -3.54 14.20
C HIS A 70 -11.08 -4.25 15.38
N GLY A 71 -11.89 -4.95 16.20
CA GLY A 71 -11.46 -5.63 17.41
C GLY A 71 -11.73 -4.85 18.71
N SER A 72 -11.03 -5.20 19.80
CA SER A 72 -11.23 -4.63 21.14
C SER A 72 -10.19 -3.57 21.50
N THR A 73 -10.66 -2.47 22.10
CA THR A 73 -9.82 -1.39 22.63
C THR A 73 -9.49 -1.54 24.11
N ASP A 74 -9.77 -2.67 24.73
CA ASP A 74 -9.73 -2.79 26.20
C ASP A 74 -8.36 -3.27 26.71
N LEU A 75 -7.58 -3.93 25.86
CA LEU A 75 -6.35 -4.62 26.26
C LEU A 75 -5.18 -4.33 25.32
N GLY A 76 -4.01 -4.07 25.89
CA GLY A 76 -2.74 -3.99 25.17
C GLY A 76 -2.19 -2.58 24.92
N LEU A 77 -0.98 -2.53 24.36
CA LEU A 77 -0.28 -1.29 24.02
C LEU A 77 -0.64 -0.83 22.61
N LEU A 78 -1.04 0.43 22.47
CA LEU A 78 -1.28 1.05 21.17
C LEU A 78 0.06 1.47 20.54
N GLN A 79 0.33 0.93 19.36
CA GLN A 79 1.43 1.35 18.49
C GLN A 79 0.86 1.97 17.22
N THR A 80 1.57 2.94 16.66
CA THR A 80 1.13 3.64 15.45
C THR A 80 2.21 3.67 14.39
N PHE A 81 1.82 3.59 13.13
CA PHE A 81 2.71 3.73 11.98
C PHE A 81 2.13 4.78 11.03
N GLU A 82 2.82 5.91 10.88
CA GLU A 82 2.37 7.05 10.08
C GLU A 82 3.13 7.12 8.76
N ILE A 83 2.42 7.37 7.66
CA ILE A 83 2.97 7.38 6.30
C ILE A 83 3.14 8.83 5.87
N ASN A 84 4.37 9.21 5.50
CA ASN A 84 4.69 10.59 5.16
C ASN A 84 4.42 10.91 3.68
N HIS A 85 3.17 11.27 3.40
CA HIS A 85 2.73 11.66 2.06
C HIS A 85 3.46 12.88 1.48
N LYS A 86 4.06 13.74 2.32
CA LYS A 86 4.81 14.94 1.85
C LYS A 86 6.07 14.59 1.06
N ILE A 87 6.59 13.39 1.25
CA ILE A 87 7.77 12.89 0.53
C ILE A 87 7.42 11.75 -0.44
N GLY A 88 6.12 11.52 -0.69
CA GLY A 88 5.67 10.44 -1.56
C GLY A 88 5.84 9.04 -0.96
N GLU A 89 5.85 8.94 0.38
CA GLU A 89 5.78 7.65 1.04
C GLU A 89 4.37 7.04 0.88
N ARG A 90 4.30 5.74 0.60
CA ARG A 90 3.05 4.96 0.43
C ARG A 90 3.22 3.54 0.96
N LEU A 91 2.14 2.94 1.43
CA LEU A 91 2.16 1.55 1.89
C LEU A 91 2.15 0.58 0.71
N GLU A 92 3.14 -0.30 0.63
CA GLU A 92 3.26 -1.26 -0.49
C GLU A 92 2.93 -2.68 -0.07
N SER A 93 3.27 -3.07 1.16
CA SER A 93 2.98 -4.43 1.63
C SER A 93 2.90 -4.56 3.14
N ILE A 94 2.30 -5.68 3.56
CA ILE A 94 2.27 -6.13 4.95
C ILE A 94 2.79 -7.56 5.00
N VAL A 95 3.62 -7.83 6.01
CA VAL A 95 3.94 -9.19 6.45
C VAL A 95 3.22 -9.42 7.77
N GLY A 96 2.50 -10.54 7.86
CA GLY A 96 1.80 -10.90 9.09
C GLY A 96 2.10 -12.33 9.51
N TYR A 97 1.83 -12.61 10.78
CA TYR A 97 1.99 -13.92 11.41
C TYR A 97 0.73 -14.24 12.19
N TYR A 98 0.13 -15.40 11.96
CA TYR A 98 -1.02 -15.86 12.74
C TYR A 98 -0.79 -17.25 13.32
N GLU A 99 -1.41 -17.53 14.47
CA GLU A 99 -1.40 -18.86 15.08
C GLU A 99 -2.58 -19.68 14.50
N PRO A 100 -2.34 -20.76 13.74
CA PRO A 100 -3.39 -21.48 13.02
C PRO A 100 -4.47 -22.10 13.92
N LYS A 101 -4.13 -22.45 15.17
CA LYS A 101 -5.10 -23.07 16.09
C LYS A 101 -6.16 -22.08 16.59
N SER A 102 -5.74 -20.88 16.96
CA SER A 102 -6.64 -19.81 17.43
C SER A 102 -7.12 -18.91 16.29
N ASN A 103 -6.48 -18.99 15.13
CA ASN A 103 -6.58 -18.04 14.02
C ASN A 103 -6.40 -16.58 14.47
N VAL A 104 -5.54 -16.32 15.44
CA VAL A 104 -5.25 -14.96 15.91
C VAL A 104 -3.98 -14.46 15.24
N ILE A 105 -4.05 -13.26 14.66
CA ILE A 105 -2.88 -12.56 14.16
C ILE A 105 -2.02 -12.13 15.37
N GLN A 106 -0.79 -12.61 15.40
CA GLN A 106 0.18 -12.42 16.48
C GLN A 106 1.09 -11.21 16.25
N GLY A 107 1.37 -10.89 14.98
CA GLY A 107 2.21 -9.75 14.64
C GLY A 107 2.07 -9.29 13.20
N LEU A 108 2.36 -8.01 12.99
CA LEU A 108 2.32 -7.32 11.70
C LEU A 108 3.57 -6.47 11.53
N GLN A 109 4.09 -6.46 10.30
CA GLN A 109 5.16 -5.57 9.88
C GLN A 109 4.75 -4.89 8.58
N PHE A 110 4.91 -3.56 8.55
CA PHE A 110 4.48 -2.72 7.44
C PHE A 110 5.68 -2.32 6.61
N LYS A 111 5.56 -2.40 5.28
CA LYS A 111 6.60 -1.94 4.35
C LYS A 111 6.03 -0.88 3.42
N THR A 112 6.71 0.25 3.41
CA THR A 112 6.51 1.33 2.44
C THR A 112 7.58 1.27 1.35
N ASN A 113 7.46 2.13 0.34
CA ASN A 113 8.51 2.36 -0.64
C ASN A 113 9.80 2.97 -0.04
N MET A 114 9.80 3.35 1.23
CA MET A 114 10.92 4.04 1.89
C MET A 114 11.51 3.28 3.06
N ARG A 115 10.69 2.53 3.81
CA ARG A 115 11.15 1.82 5.01
C ARG A 115 10.29 0.61 5.35
N ILE A 116 10.80 -0.17 6.29
CA ILE A 116 10.08 -1.27 6.95
C ILE A 116 9.88 -0.86 8.42
N SER A 117 8.70 -1.09 8.97
CA SER A 117 8.42 -0.84 10.38
C SER A 117 9.10 -1.89 11.27
N GLU A 118 9.21 -1.60 12.56
CA GLU A 118 9.38 -2.66 13.56
C GLU A 118 8.20 -3.63 13.50
N LEU A 119 8.42 -4.86 13.98
CA LEU A 119 7.34 -5.83 14.16
C LEU A 119 6.41 -5.36 15.29
N ILE A 120 5.14 -5.11 14.97
CA ILE A 120 4.12 -4.81 15.96
C ILE A 120 3.44 -6.12 16.36
N GLY A 121 3.56 -6.47 17.64
CA GLY A 121 3.09 -7.74 18.20
C GLY A 121 4.09 -8.24 19.24
N TYR A 122 3.88 -9.45 19.74
CA TYR A 122 4.79 -10.07 20.70
C TYR A 122 5.57 -11.19 20.01
N GLU A 123 6.83 -10.91 19.68
CA GLU A 123 7.72 -11.84 18.97
C GLU A 123 7.79 -13.22 19.64
N ARG A 124 7.68 -13.29 20.98
CA ARG A 124 7.63 -14.56 21.73
C ARG A 124 6.50 -15.51 21.32
N TYR A 125 5.42 -14.99 20.72
CA TYR A 125 4.30 -15.79 20.21
C TYR A 125 4.40 -16.08 18.72
N ILE A 126 5.41 -15.51 18.04
CA ILE A 126 5.81 -15.91 16.69
C ILE A 126 6.75 -17.11 16.83
N THR A 127 6.16 -18.29 16.80
CA THR A 127 6.88 -19.56 16.97
C THR A 127 6.90 -20.35 15.67
N LEU A 128 7.52 -21.54 15.69
CA LEU A 128 7.52 -22.47 14.55
C LEU A 128 6.11 -22.93 14.13
N THR A 129 5.09 -22.77 14.97
CA THR A 129 3.69 -23.10 14.61
C THR A 129 2.97 -21.94 13.94
N THR A 130 3.51 -20.73 13.99
CA THR A 130 2.89 -19.58 13.34
C THR A 130 3.04 -19.66 11.83
N THR A 131 1.97 -19.25 11.13
CA THR A 131 1.98 -19.14 9.68
C THR A 131 2.24 -17.70 9.29
N LYS A 132 3.29 -17.49 8.51
CA LYS A 132 3.62 -16.21 7.89
C LYS A 132 2.77 -16.01 6.63
N PHE A 133 2.26 -14.81 6.43
CA PHE A 133 1.59 -14.39 5.20
C PHE A 133 2.09 -13.02 4.74
N SER A 134 1.84 -12.71 3.48
CA SER A 134 2.13 -11.41 2.89
C SER A 134 0.95 -10.88 2.10
N LEU A 135 0.62 -9.61 2.29
CA LEU A 135 -0.27 -8.85 1.43
C LEU A 135 0.59 -7.91 0.60
N ALA A 136 0.85 -8.30 -0.64
CA ALA A 136 1.69 -7.54 -1.57
C ALA A 136 1.27 -7.83 -3.00
N VAL A 137 1.19 -6.80 -3.83
CA VAL A 137 1.01 -6.93 -5.27
C VAL A 137 2.07 -6.08 -5.96
N GLU A 138 2.79 -6.68 -6.91
CA GLU A 138 3.84 -5.99 -7.64
C GLU A 138 3.31 -4.73 -8.34
N LYS A 139 4.08 -3.63 -8.29
CA LYS A 139 3.77 -2.31 -8.87
C LYS A 139 2.48 -1.66 -8.34
N LYS A 140 1.90 -2.16 -7.25
CA LYS A 140 0.71 -1.59 -6.62
C LYS A 140 0.97 -1.14 -5.19
N LYS A 141 0.14 -0.20 -4.72
CA LYS A 141 0.09 0.26 -3.33
C LYS A 141 -1.21 -0.19 -2.67
N ILE A 142 -1.20 -0.28 -1.34
CA ILE A 142 -2.38 -0.58 -0.55
C ILE A 142 -3.20 0.70 -0.32
N ILE A 143 -4.51 0.61 -0.49
CA ILE A 143 -5.46 1.74 -0.32
C ILE A 143 -6.63 1.44 0.61
N GLY A 144 -6.77 0.19 1.06
CA GLY A 144 -7.89 -0.23 1.88
C GLY A 144 -7.64 -1.59 2.50
N PHE A 145 -8.45 -1.92 3.51
CA PHE A 145 -8.35 -3.18 4.23
C PHE A 145 -9.72 -3.79 4.47
N HIS A 146 -9.72 -5.11 4.53
CA HIS A 146 -10.86 -5.91 4.98
C HIS A 146 -10.35 -7.04 5.87
N GLY A 147 -11.24 -7.70 6.59
CA GLY A 147 -10.83 -8.78 7.46
C GLY A 147 -11.96 -9.26 8.36
N ALA A 148 -11.56 -9.94 9.44
CA ALA A 148 -12.47 -10.33 10.49
C ALA A 148 -11.82 -10.17 11.85
N SER A 149 -12.61 -9.77 12.84
CA SER A 149 -12.16 -9.64 14.22
C SER A 149 -13.25 -10.00 15.20
N THR A 150 -12.84 -10.66 16.28
CA THR A 150 -13.64 -10.91 17.48
C THR A 150 -13.07 -10.07 18.62
N LEU A 151 -12.64 -10.70 19.73
CA LEU A 151 -11.77 -10.06 20.72
C LEU A 151 -10.38 -9.76 20.16
N TYR A 152 -9.94 -10.55 19.19
CA TYR A 152 -8.66 -10.42 18.49
C TYR A 152 -8.88 -10.24 16.99
N LEU A 153 -7.84 -9.77 16.30
CA LEU A 153 -7.79 -9.75 14.85
C LEU A 153 -7.58 -11.18 14.34
N ASN A 154 -8.55 -11.68 13.59
CA ASN A 154 -8.58 -13.07 13.13
C ASN A 154 -8.13 -13.23 11.69
N SER A 155 -8.40 -12.25 10.83
CA SER A 155 -7.89 -12.22 9.48
C SER A 155 -7.72 -10.79 8.96
N LEU A 156 -6.81 -10.64 8.00
CA LEU A 156 -6.52 -9.36 7.35
C LEU A 156 -6.28 -9.58 5.85
N GLY A 157 -7.02 -8.83 5.03
CA GLY A 157 -6.86 -8.68 3.59
C GLY A 157 -6.66 -7.22 3.22
N ALA A 158 -6.37 -6.95 1.95
CA ALA A 158 -6.07 -5.59 1.50
C ALA A 158 -6.58 -5.33 0.08
N HIS A 159 -6.93 -4.07 -0.16
CA HIS A 159 -7.23 -3.52 -1.48
C HIS A 159 -6.02 -2.77 -2.02
N PHE A 160 -5.73 -2.99 -3.29
CA PHE A 160 -4.57 -2.46 -3.99
C PHE A 160 -5.00 -1.62 -5.17
N THR A 161 -4.23 -0.60 -5.50
CA THR A 161 -4.35 0.13 -6.78
C THR A 161 -2.97 0.31 -7.40
N TRP A 162 -2.95 0.56 -8.70
CA TRP A 162 -1.72 0.92 -9.40
C TRP A 162 -1.09 2.17 -8.77
N ILE A 163 0.24 2.16 -8.66
CA ILE A 163 0.96 3.38 -8.29
C ILE A 163 0.86 4.30 -9.50
N ALA A 164 -0.01 5.30 -9.41
CA ALA A 164 -0.16 6.28 -10.48
C ALA A 164 1.20 6.98 -10.71
N PRO A 165 1.62 7.17 -11.97
CA PRO A 165 2.77 8.00 -12.28
C PRO A 165 2.52 9.42 -11.76
N THR A 166 3.36 9.88 -10.83
CA THR A 166 3.28 11.28 -10.37
C THR A 166 4.18 12.14 -11.25
N ARG A 167 3.59 13.01 -12.07
CA ARG A 167 4.33 14.07 -12.77
C ARG A 167 4.87 15.05 -11.73
N MET A 168 6.19 15.20 -11.66
CA MET A 168 6.83 16.22 -10.83
C MET A 168 6.92 17.54 -11.60
N GLU A 169 6.87 18.65 -10.86
CA GLU A 169 7.13 19.98 -11.43
C GLU A 169 8.55 20.05 -12.00
N ALA A 170 8.67 20.53 -13.24
CA ALA A 170 9.96 20.70 -13.89
C ALA A 170 10.77 21.79 -13.17
N LYS A 171 12.05 21.51 -12.92
CA LYS A 171 12.99 22.50 -12.37
C LYS A 171 13.91 22.96 -13.48
N GLY A 172 13.87 24.26 -13.81
CA GLY A 172 14.64 24.84 -14.89
C GLY A 172 14.38 26.33 -15.06
N GLY A 173 14.93 26.92 -16.11
CA GLY A 173 14.66 28.31 -16.49
C GLY A 173 13.35 28.46 -17.28
N GLU A 174 12.89 29.69 -17.43
CA GLU A 174 11.76 30.01 -18.29
C GLU A 174 12.16 29.91 -19.77
N GLY A 175 11.26 29.35 -20.60
CA GLY A 175 11.44 29.20 -22.04
C GLY A 175 11.52 27.74 -22.53
N GLY A 176 11.82 27.57 -23.82
CA GLY A 176 11.84 26.27 -24.48
C GLY A 176 10.48 25.83 -25.04
N LYS A 177 10.47 24.70 -25.75
CA LYS A 177 9.26 24.05 -26.26
C LYS A 177 8.87 22.92 -25.31
N GLU A 178 7.63 22.93 -24.82
CA GLU A 178 7.13 21.83 -23.98
C GLU A 178 7.05 20.52 -24.80
N TRP A 179 7.41 19.42 -24.15
CA TRP A 179 7.25 18.06 -24.65
C TRP A 179 6.93 17.13 -23.47
N ASN A 180 6.20 16.05 -23.75
CA ASN A 180 5.82 15.03 -22.79
C ASN A 180 5.72 13.69 -23.54
N ASP A 181 6.51 12.70 -23.13
CA ASP A 181 6.59 11.39 -23.78
C ASP A 181 5.46 10.44 -23.37
N GLY A 182 4.56 10.86 -22.48
CA GLY A 182 3.45 10.05 -21.96
C GLY A 182 3.87 9.13 -20.81
N ASP A 183 2.90 8.38 -20.29
CA ASP A 183 3.05 7.46 -19.16
C ASP A 183 2.75 5.99 -19.53
N ASP A 184 2.64 5.70 -20.83
CA ASP A 184 2.30 4.39 -21.37
C ASP A 184 3.52 3.49 -21.65
N HIS A 185 4.66 3.83 -21.05
CA HIS A 185 5.90 3.05 -21.10
C HIS A 185 6.04 2.20 -19.83
N GLU A 186 6.51 0.97 -19.99
CA GLU A 186 6.72 0.03 -18.89
C GLU A 186 8.00 0.32 -18.09
N ASP A 187 9.05 0.80 -18.78
CA ASP A 187 10.36 1.07 -18.20
C ASP A 187 11.21 2.02 -19.09
N ILE A 188 12.26 2.61 -18.52
CA ILE A 188 13.29 3.37 -19.26
C ILE A 188 14.51 2.46 -19.44
N LYS A 189 14.85 2.14 -20.69
CA LYS A 189 15.98 1.27 -20.99
C LYS A 189 17.33 1.98 -21.00
N LYS A 190 17.36 3.18 -21.59
CA LYS A 190 18.58 3.99 -21.73
C LYS A 190 18.26 5.48 -21.68
N ILE A 191 19.19 6.25 -21.13
CA ILE A 191 19.16 7.70 -21.10
C ILE A 191 20.40 8.22 -21.82
N TYR A 192 20.20 9.08 -22.80
CA TYR A 192 21.23 9.74 -23.59
C TYR A 192 21.28 11.20 -23.21
N VAL A 193 22.44 11.69 -22.79
CA VAL A 193 22.62 13.10 -22.39
C VAL A 193 23.81 13.67 -23.15
N ARG A 194 23.64 14.83 -23.77
CA ARG A 194 24.73 15.59 -24.38
C ARG A 194 24.91 16.91 -23.65
N GLY A 195 26.06 17.06 -23.01
CA GLY A 195 26.52 18.32 -22.41
C GLY A 195 27.37 19.14 -23.37
N VAL A 196 27.37 20.46 -23.16
CA VAL A 196 28.31 21.45 -23.72
C VAL A 196 28.77 22.37 -22.59
N CYS A 197 29.68 23.32 -22.85
CA CYS A 197 30.25 24.20 -21.84
C CYS A 197 29.20 24.96 -21.00
N ASP A 198 28.05 25.26 -21.59
CA ASP A 198 26.99 26.07 -20.98
C ASP A 198 25.81 25.26 -20.43
N GLY A 199 25.85 23.92 -20.47
CA GLY A 199 24.82 23.06 -19.88
C GLY A 199 24.46 21.81 -20.71
N ILE A 200 23.28 21.24 -20.44
CA ILE A 200 22.74 20.11 -21.20
C ILE A 200 22.12 20.63 -22.49
N GLN A 201 22.68 20.23 -23.63
CA GLN A 201 22.18 20.62 -24.95
C GLN A 201 21.02 19.73 -25.41
N TYR A 202 21.02 18.45 -25.03
CA TYR A 202 20.01 17.47 -25.44
C TYR A 202 19.93 16.29 -24.47
N ILE A 203 18.71 15.76 -24.32
CA ILE A 203 18.40 14.51 -23.63
C ILE A 203 17.46 13.66 -24.48
N LYS A 204 17.64 12.34 -24.46
CA LYS A 204 16.73 11.34 -25.07
C LYS A 204 16.64 10.10 -24.22
N PHE A 205 15.53 9.40 -24.37
CA PHE A 205 15.22 8.17 -23.67
C PHE A 205 14.89 7.07 -24.68
N ASP A 206 15.36 5.86 -24.41
CA ASP A 206 14.79 4.66 -25.01
C ASP A 206 13.91 3.98 -23.96
N TYR A 207 12.73 3.54 -24.36
CA TYR A 207 11.69 2.99 -23.49
C TYR A 207 11.46 1.50 -23.74
N VAL A 208 10.81 0.83 -22.80
CA VAL A 208 10.17 -0.46 -23.01
C VAL A 208 8.66 -0.25 -23.08
N LYS A 209 8.02 -0.75 -24.14
CA LYS A 209 6.57 -0.71 -24.31
C LYS A 209 6.09 -2.02 -24.92
N ASP A 210 5.09 -2.66 -24.30
CA ASP A 210 4.59 -3.98 -24.66
C ASP A 210 5.73 -5.03 -24.74
N GLY A 211 6.68 -4.95 -23.80
CA GLY A 211 7.91 -5.75 -23.77
C GLY A 211 8.92 -5.47 -24.89
N GLN A 212 8.70 -4.48 -25.76
CA GLN A 212 9.60 -4.12 -26.87
C GLN A 212 10.38 -2.83 -26.60
N LEU A 213 11.61 -2.75 -27.14
CA LEU A 213 12.43 -1.55 -27.07
C LEU A 213 11.94 -0.51 -28.08
N ILE A 214 11.57 0.66 -27.60
CA ILE A 214 11.21 1.84 -28.40
C ILE A 214 12.31 2.88 -28.27
N HIS A 215 12.84 3.34 -29.40
CA HIS A 215 13.84 4.41 -29.43
C HIS A 215 13.15 5.77 -29.53
N GLY A 216 13.46 6.69 -28.62
CA GLY A 216 13.01 8.08 -28.67
C GLY A 216 13.89 9.00 -29.52
#